data_AF-A0A6M3IX10-F1
#
_entry.id   AF-A0A6M3IX10-F1
#
_cell.length_a   1.000
_cell.length_b   1.000
_cell.length_c   1.000
_cell.angle_alpha   90.00
_cell.angle_beta   90.00
_cell.angle_gamma   90.00
#
_symmetry.space_group_name_H-M   'P 1'
#
loop_
_entity.id
_entity.type
_entity.pdbx_description
1 polymer ?
#
loop_
_entity_poly.entity_id
_entity_poly.type
_entity_poly.pdbx_seq_one_letter_code
_entity_poly.pdbx_strand_id
1 'polypeptide(L)'
;MTVWYKQGVMGDLQPVAQKGLGRISRLVHTHGEHLYVTSIREANHSAGSLHYIGMAFDIIPSDAVGMNEYRNALGPDWDVVDEGNHIHCEYDPK
;
A
#
# COMPACT_ATOMS: atom_id res chain seq x y z
N MET A 1 -14.00 2.28 -8.30
CA MET A 1 -12.68 2.74 -7.84
C MET A 1 -11.67 1.94 -8.62
N THR A 2 -10.84 2.61 -9.43
CA THR A 2 -9.85 1.97 -10.30
C THR A 2 -8.51 1.95 -9.58
N VAL A 3 -7.94 0.76 -9.41
CA VAL A 3 -6.56 0.60 -8.92
C VAL A 3 -5.70 0.23 -10.11
N TRP A 4 -4.64 0.98 -10.33
CA TRP A 4 -3.65 0.71 -11.36
C TRP A 4 -2.48 -0.04 -10.76
N TYR A 5 -1.94 -0.99 -11.51
CA TYR A 5 -0.75 -1.73 -11.13
C TYR A 5 0.35 -1.41 -12.14
N LYS A 6 1.55 -1.10 -11.63
CA LYS A 6 2.74 -1.03 -12.48
C LYS A 6 2.91 -2.36 -13.21
N GLN A 7 3.35 -2.31 -14.48
CA GLN A 7 3.64 -3.51 -15.23
C GLN A 7 4.68 -4.37 -14.49
N GLY A 8 4.37 -5.65 -14.30
CA GLY A 8 5.25 -6.60 -13.62
C GLY A 8 4.98 -6.77 -12.12
N VAL A 9 4.03 -6.03 -11.55
CA VAL A 9 3.55 -6.32 -10.19
C VAL A 9 2.85 -7.68 -10.18
N MET A 10 3.26 -8.56 -9.26
CA MET A 10 2.82 -9.96 -9.24
C MET A 10 2.58 -10.45 -7.81
N GLY A 11 1.76 -11.49 -7.71
CA GLY A 11 1.40 -12.13 -6.45
C GLY A 11 0.07 -11.65 -5.89
N ASP A 12 -0.25 -12.17 -4.73
CA ASP A 12 -1.48 -11.94 -4.00
C ASP A 12 -1.23 -11.15 -2.70
N LEU A 13 -2.27 -10.43 -2.27
CA LEU A 13 -2.32 -9.88 -0.93
C LEU A 13 -3.14 -10.79 -0.04
N GLN A 14 -2.70 -10.95 1.21
CA GLN A 14 -3.53 -11.55 2.24
C GLN A 14 -4.81 -10.73 2.42
N PRO A 15 -5.91 -11.34 2.89
CA PRO A 15 -7.20 -10.65 2.98
C PRO A 15 -7.18 -9.34 3.78
N VAL A 16 -6.37 -9.26 4.83
CA VAL A 16 -6.20 -8.02 5.61
C VAL A 16 -5.48 -6.95 4.81
N ALA A 17 -4.43 -7.32 4.08
CA ALA A 17 -3.66 -6.41 3.26
C ALA A 17 -4.49 -5.87 2.08
N GLN A 18 -5.27 -6.76 1.44
CA GLN A 18 -6.19 -6.40 0.36
C GLN A 18 -7.28 -5.42 0.83
N LYS A 19 -7.83 -5.61 2.04
CA LYS A 19 -8.76 -4.65 2.65
C LYS A 19 -8.09 -3.31 2.94
N GLY A 20 -6.83 -3.31 3.38
CA GLY A 20 -6.02 -2.10 3.53
C GLY A 20 -5.87 -1.33 2.21
N LEU A 21 -5.47 -2.03 1.15
CA LEU A 21 -5.38 -1.45 -0.19
C LEU A 21 -6.71 -0.85 -0.65
N GLY A 22 -7.84 -1.53 -0.38
CA GLY A 22 -9.18 -1.00 -0.67
C GLY A 22 -9.52 0.29 0.09
N ARG A 23 -9.08 0.41 1.35
CA ARG A 23 -9.26 1.64 2.15
C ARG A 23 -8.44 2.80 1.60
N ILE A 24 -7.18 2.56 1.23
CA ILE A 24 -6.35 3.58 0.58
C ILE A 24 -6.90 3.96 -0.79
N SER A 25 -7.35 2.98 -1.59
CA SER A 25 -7.98 3.25 -2.87
C SER A 25 -9.18 4.18 -2.70
N ARG A 26 -10.04 3.93 -1.72
CA ARG A 26 -11.17 4.81 -1.41
C ARG A 26 -10.73 6.22 -1.02
N LEU A 27 -9.73 6.35 -0.15
CA LEU A 27 -9.18 7.65 0.27
C LEU A 27 -8.69 8.47 -0.94
N VAL A 28 -7.83 7.90 -1.77
CA VAL A 28 -7.29 8.60 -2.95
C VAL A 28 -8.41 8.98 -3.93
N HIS A 29 -9.40 8.10 -4.13
CA HIS A 29 -10.55 8.42 -4.98
C HIS A 29 -11.43 9.54 -4.42
N THR A 30 -11.54 9.71 -3.10
CA THR A 30 -12.30 10.84 -2.53
C THR A 30 -11.66 12.19 -2.83
N HIS A 31 -10.37 12.19 -3.16
CA HIS A 31 -9.63 13.36 -3.62
C HIS A 31 -9.56 13.49 -5.16
N GLY A 32 -10.26 12.62 -5.90
CA GLY A 32 -10.36 12.69 -7.36
C GLY A 32 -9.20 12.03 -8.11
N GLU A 33 -8.32 11.32 -7.42
CA GLU A 33 -7.17 10.62 -8.00
C GLU A 33 -7.38 9.09 -8.05
N HIS A 34 -6.46 8.39 -8.72
CA HIS A 34 -6.43 6.93 -8.75
C HIS A 34 -5.24 6.40 -7.96
N LEU A 35 -5.41 5.23 -7.33
CA LEU A 35 -4.31 4.57 -6.64
C LEU A 35 -3.43 3.81 -7.64
N TYR A 36 -2.11 3.97 -7.53
CA TYR A 36 -1.12 3.24 -8.31
C TYR A 36 -0.26 2.37 -7.39
N VAL A 37 -0.34 1.06 -7.57
CA VAL A 37 0.45 0.06 -6.84
C VAL A 37 1.75 -0.22 -7.58
N THR A 38 2.87 -0.17 -6.87
CA THR A 38 4.22 -0.34 -7.42
C THR A 38 4.88 -1.65 -7.04
N SER A 39 4.46 -2.29 -5.93
CA SER A 39 4.92 -3.62 -5.53
C SER A 39 3.92 -4.40 -4.68
N ILE A 40 3.90 -5.74 -4.80
CA ILE A 40 3.16 -6.65 -3.90
C ILE A 40 4.08 -7.76 -3.37
N ARG A 41 4.37 -8.83 -4.13
CA ARG A 41 5.21 -9.96 -3.67
C ARG A 41 6.46 -10.15 -4.52
N GLU A 42 6.52 -9.50 -5.68
CA GLU A 42 7.63 -9.60 -6.60
C GLU A 42 8.87 -8.87 -6.10
N ALA A 43 9.93 -8.86 -6.92
CA ALA A 43 11.20 -8.18 -6.63
C ALA A 43 11.94 -8.72 -5.39
N ASN A 44 13.08 -8.08 -5.09
CA ASN A 44 13.91 -8.42 -3.94
C ASN A 44 13.62 -7.42 -2.83
N HIS A 45 13.07 -7.92 -1.72
CA HIS A 45 12.86 -7.17 -0.49
C HIS A 45 13.88 -7.58 0.58
N SER A 46 13.97 -6.79 1.65
CA SER A 46 14.85 -7.07 2.79
C SER A 46 14.50 -8.40 3.46
N ALA A 47 15.47 -9.01 4.14
CA ALA A 47 15.24 -10.23 4.91
C ALA A 47 14.16 -9.97 5.99
N GLY A 48 13.13 -10.81 6.01
CA GLY A 48 11.99 -10.66 6.93
C GLY A 48 10.87 -9.74 6.43
N SER A 49 10.99 -9.15 5.24
CA SER A 49 9.95 -8.28 4.69
C SER A 49 8.59 -8.99 4.53
N LEU A 50 7.53 -8.27 4.89
CA LEU A 50 6.16 -8.76 4.85
C LEU A 50 5.57 -8.82 3.43
N HIS A 51 6.23 -8.23 2.43
CA HIS A 51 5.93 -8.45 1.02
C HIS A 51 5.97 -9.93 0.65
N TYR A 52 6.94 -10.68 1.16
CA TYR A 52 7.11 -12.09 0.81
C TYR A 52 5.94 -12.97 1.21
N ILE A 53 5.11 -12.54 2.17
CA ILE A 53 3.93 -13.27 2.63
C ILE A 53 2.59 -12.60 2.25
N GLY A 54 2.64 -11.53 1.44
CA GLY A 54 1.46 -10.81 0.95
C GLY A 54 0.82 -9.89 2.00
N MET A 55 1.59 -9.47 3.00
CA MET A 55 1.12 -8.60 4.09
C MET A 55 1.55 -7.13 3.92
N ALA A 56 2.26 -6.82 2.85
CA ALA A 56 2.69 -5.48 2.49
C ALA A 56 2.39 -5.16 1.01
N PHE A 57 2.29 -3.87 0.70
CA PHE A 57 2.21 -3.35 -0.66
C PHE A 57 2.80 -1.93 -0.73
N ASP A 58 3.30 -1.58 -1.91
CA ASP A 58 3.86 -0.26 -2.18
C ASP A 58 2.97 0.52 -3.14
N ILE A 59 2.87 1.82 -2.93
CA ILE A 59 2.06 2.73 -3.77
C ILE A 59 2.82 4.00 -4.14
N ILE A 60 2.46 4.60 -5.27
CA ILE A 60 2.85 5.98 -5.56
C ILE A 60 2.06 6.91 -4.63
N PRO A 61 2.70 7.87 -3.95
CA PRO A 61 1.99 8.89 -3.18
C PRO A 61 1.08 9.73 -4.08
N SER A 62 -0.16 9.92 -3.65
CA SER A 62 -1.05 10.96 -4.18
C SER A 62 -0.61 12.35 -3.69
N ASP A 63 -0.61 13.33 -4.60
CA ASP A 63 -0.28 14.73 -4.26
C ASP A 63 -1.36 15.38 -3.38
N ALA A 64 -2.59 14.87 -3.42
CA ALA A 64 -3.73 15.38 -2.67
C ALA A 64 -3.90 14.78 -1.26
N VAL A 65 -3.18 13.69 -0.95
CA VAL A 65 -3.34 12.94 0.32
C VAL A 65 -2.09 13.05 1.17
N GLY A 66 -2.23 13.55 2.39
CA GLY A 66 -1.12 13.63 3.34
C GLY A 66 -0.79 12.28 4.01
N MET A 67 0.46 12.09 4.44
CA MET A 67 0.91 10.86 5.15
C MET A 67 0.05 10.48 6.36
N ASN A 68 -0.47 11.46 7.10
CA ASN A 68 -1.34 11.18 8.24
C ASN A 68 -2.71 10.64 7.81
N GLU A 69 -3.22 10.99 6.63
CA GLU A 69 -4.46 10.43 6.11
C GLU A 69 -4.29 8.95 5.73
N TYR A 70 -3.17 8.57 5.11
CA TYR A 70 -2.85 7.16 4.84
C TYR A 70 -2.81 6.34 6.14
N ARG A 71 -2.09 6.84 7.16
CA ARG A 71 -2.02 6.20 8.49
C ARG A 71 -3.39 6.07 9.13
N ASN A 72 -4.19 7.13 9.11
CA ASN A 72 -5.53 7.11 9.68
C ASN A 72 -6.48 6.15 8.94
N ALA A 73 -6.36 6.05 7.62
CA ALA A 73 -7.20 5.15 6.82
C ALA A 73 -6.87 3.66 7.06
N LEU A 74 -5.59 3.34 7.29
CA LEU A 74 -5.13 1.98 7.55
C LEU A 74 -5.28 1.57 9.01
N GLY A 75 -5.08 2.51 9.94
CA GLY A 75 -5.22 2.29 11.38
C GLY A 75 -3.90 1.91 12.06
N PRO A 76 -3.95 1.67 13.38
CA PRO A 76 -2.74 1.55 14.22
C PRO A 76 -1.95 0.24 14.04
N ASP A 77 -2.57 -0.80 13.49
CA ASP A 77 -1.92 -2.09 13.21
C ASP A 77 -1.07 -2.09 11.92
N TRP A 78 -0.95 -0.93 11.29
CA TRP A 78 -0.24 -0.77 10.03
C TRP A 78 0.97 0.11 10.21
N ASP A 79 2.11 -0.35 9.71
CA ASP A 79 3.29 0.48 9.53
C ASP A 79 3.23 1.10 8.13
N VAL A 80 3.24 2.44 8.09
CA VAL A 80 3.11 3.25 6.86
C VAL A 80 4.29 4.22 6.78
N VAL A 81 5.21 3.90 5.88
CA VAL A 81 6.51 4.53 5.74
C VAL A 81 6.61 5.21 4.38
N ASP A 82 7.10 6.44 4.37
CA ASP A 82 7.46 7.14 3.13
C ASP A 82 8.92 6.81 2.80
N GLU A 83 9.15 6.05 1.71
CA GLU A 83 10.49 5.71 1.22
C GLU A 83 11.02 6.73 0.20
N GLY A 84 10.33 7.87 0.04
CA GLY A 84 10.71 9.01 -0.79
C GLY A 84 10.30 8.88 -2.26
N ASN A 85 10.31 7.68 -2.83
CA ASN A 85 9.82 7.41 -4.19
C ASN A 85 8.52 6.58 -4.23
N HIS A 86 8.12 5.99 -3.10
CA HIS A 86 6.86 5.30 -2.91
C HIS A 86 6.51 5.30 -1.40
N ILE A 87 5.25 5.00 -1.10
CA ILE A 87 4.80 4.74 0.28
C ILE A 87 4.72 3.23 0.44
N HIS A 88 5.46 2.71 1.43
CA HIS A 88 5.40 1.33 1.86
C HIS A 88 4.33 1.17 2.95
N CYS A 89 3.41 0.22 2.75
CA CYS A 89 2.34 -0.09 3.70
C CYS A 89 2.39 -1.57 4.07
N GLU A 90 2.60 -1.90 5.34
CA GLU A 90 2.56 -3.28 5.82
C GLU A 90 1.67 -3.45 7.06
N TYR A 91 0.99 -4.59 7.13
CA TYR A 91 0.18 -4.96 8.29
C TYR A 91 1.02 -5.78 9.26
N ASP A 92 1.40 -5.16 10.37
CA ASP A 92 2.18 -5.75 11.46
C ASP A 92 1.56 -5.34 12.81
N PRO A 93 0.53 -6.07 13.28
CA PRO A 93 -0.14 -5.76 14.54
C PRO A 93 0.83 -5.99 15.71
N LYS A 94 0.94 -5.00 16.59
CA LYS A 94 1.85 -4.99 17.75
C LYS A 94 1.17 -5.48 19.02
#